data_AF-A0A520N6R3-F1
#
_entry.id   AF-A0A520N6R3-F1
#
_cell.length_a   1.000
_cell.length_b   1.000
_cell.length_c   1.000
_cell.angle_alpha   90.00
_cell.angle_beta   90.00
_cell.angle_gamma   90.00
#
_symmetry.space_group_name_H-M   'P 1'
#
loop_
_entity.id
_entity.type
_entity.pdbx_description
1 polymer ?
#
loop_
_entity_poly.entity_id
_entity_poly.type
_entity_poly.pdbx_seq_one_letter_code
_entity_poly.pdbx_strand_id
1 'polypeptide(L)'
;MRNFFLIVVVFLSVGILAEGHKPSEKSTKDKYDNNPNHLMDFKECGELKDGIGGLLALNEGIWKEIEMNPENEEKWLEVALVADLAANYSEIYDVFCKDMIAQRMKMRIMADKKKHKHHKKEE
;
A
#
# COMPACT_ATOMS: atom_id res chain seq x y z
N MET A 1 29.68 38.15 27.50
CA MET A 1 30.17 37.32 26.37
C MET A 1 30.71 35.97 26.85
N ARG A 2 31.70 35.89 27.76
CA ARG A 2 32.32 34.62 28.20
C ARG A 2 31.35 33.57 28.76
N ASN A 3 30.38 33.98 29.57
CA ASN A 3 29.38 33.05 30.14
C ASN A 3 28.34 32.58 29.12
N PHE A 4 28.14 33.30 28.02
CA PHE A 4 27.19 32.93 26.97
C PHE A 4 27.75 31.79 26.11
N PHE A 5 29.06 31.83 25.82
CA PHE A 5 29.76 30.74 25.14
C PHE A 5 29.74 29.43 25.93
N LEU A 6 29.84 29.50 27.26
CA LEU A 6 29.77 28.32 28.12
C LEU A 6 28.39 27.65 28.07
N ILE A 7 27.31 28.43 28.01
CA ILE A 7 25.95 27.91 27.91
C ILE A 7 25.74 27.23 26.55
N VAL A 8 26.19 27.84 25.45
CA VAL A 8 26.06 27.27 24.10
C VAL A 8 26.83 25.95 23.95
N VAL A 9 28.03 25.84 24.54
CA VAL A 9 28.84 24.62 24.50
C VAL A 9 28.18 23.48 25.30
N VAL A 10 27.52 23.78 26.42
CA VAL A 10 26.80 22.77 27.22
C VAL A 10 25.54 22.28 26.49
N PHE A 11 24.82 23.14 25.78
CA PHE A 11 23.65 22.69 24.99
C PHE A 11 24.04 21.81 23.80
N LEU A 12 25.19 22.06 23.17
CA LEU A 12 25.70 21.26 22.05
C LEU A 12 26.12 19.84 22.45
N SER A 13 26.65 19.65 23.67
CA SER A 13 27.06 18.31 24.14
C SER A 13 25.88 17.43 24.56
N VAL A 14 24.75 18.02 24.99
CA VAL A 14 23.51 17.27 25.27
C VAL A 14 22.84 16.79 23.98
N GLY A 15 22.99 17.53 22.87
CA GLY A 15 22.44 17.14 21.56
C GLY A 15 23.08 15.90 20.92
N ILE A 16 24.30 15.53 21.31
CA ILE A 16 25.05 14.41 20.71
C ILE A 16 24.74 13.06 21.41
N LEU A 17 24.05 13.07 22.56
CA LEU A 17 23.70 11.85 23.31
C LEU A 17 22.35 11.23 22.89
N ALA A 18 21.69 11.76 21.85
CA ALA A 18 20.49 11.13 21.27
C ALA A 18 20.81 10.08 20.18
N GLU A 19 22.08 9.90 19.79
CA GLU A 19 22.51 8.95 18.75
C GLU A 19 22.71 7.51 19.28
N GLY A 20 21.99 7.15 20.36
CA GLY A 20 22.11 5.87 21.08
C GLY A 20 20.90 4.94 20.93
N HIS A 21 19.95 5.24 20.04
CA HIS A 21 18.87 4.30 19.76
C HIS A 21 19.44 3.09 19.00
N LYS A 22 19.69 1.98 19.71
CA LYS A 22 19.71 0.65 19.09
C LYS A 22 18.46 0.55 18.21
N PRO A 23 18.58 0.29 16.89
CA PRO A 23 17.40 0.01 16.10
C PRO A 23 16.77 -1.22 16.75
N SER A 24 15.57 -1.06 17.29
CA SER A 24 14.80 -2.19 17.82
C SER A 24 14.80 -3.25 16.74
N GLU A 25 15.30 -4.44 17.07
CA GLU A 25 15.42 -5.61 16.20
C GLU A 25 14.05 -6.22 15.83
N LYS A 26 12.98 -5.42 15.88
CA LYS A 26 11.73 -5.77 15.22
C LYS A 26 11.98 -5.57 13.74
N SER A 27 12.01 -6.67 13.00
CA SER A 27 12.06 -6.64 11.55
C SER A 27 11.04 -5.62 11.02
N THR A 28 11.32 -4.96 9.90
CA THR A 28 10.36 -4.05 9.25
C THR A 28 8.99 -4.71 9.08
N LYS A 29 8.97 -6.04 8.93
CA LYS A 29 7.78 -6.88 8.90
C LYS A 29 6.98 -6.84 10.21
N ASP A 30 7.64 -6.95 11.36
CA ASP A 30 7.00 -6.85 12.69
C ASP A 30 6.35 -5.48 12.97
N LYS A 31 6.92 -4.40 12.40
CA LYS A 31 6.35 -3.05 12.51
C LYS A 31 5.09 -2.85 11.68
N TYR A 32 4.94 -3.61 10.59
CA TYR A 32 3.79 -3.56 9.68
C TYR A 32 2.68 -4.49 10.14
N ASP A 33 3.03 -5.74 10.47
CA ASP A 33 2.09 -6.77 10.91
C ASP A 33 1.42 -6.37 12.27
N ASN A 34 2.03 -5.43 13.03
CA ASN A 34 1.51 -4.92 14.30
C ASN A 34 1.17 -3.41 14.29
N ASN A 35 1.01 -2.77 13.12
CA ASN A 35 0.56 -1.37 13.07
C ASN A 35 -0.96 -1.32 13.37
N PRO A 36 -1.41 -0.63 14.44
CA PRO A 36 -2.84 -0.57 14.80
C PRO A 36 -3.73 0.09 13.74
N ASN A 37 -3.14 0.78 12.75
CA ASN A 37 -3.85 1.41 11.64
C ASN A 37 -3.88 0.54 10.36
N HIS A 38 -3.41 -0.70 10.41
CA HIS A 38 -3.45 -1.60 9.26
C HIS A 38 -4.78 -2.38 9.24
N LEU A 39 -5.64 -2.08 8.27
CA LEU A 39 -6.98 -2.69 8.18
C LEU A 39 -7.00 -4.04 7.44
N MET A 40 -6.16 -4.21 6.41
CA MET A 40 -6.14 -5.39 5.54
C MET A 40 -4.72 -5.83 5.24
N ASP A 41 -4.46 -7.14 5.31
CA ASP A 41 -3.19 -7.72 4.90
C ASP A 41 -3.06 -7.86 3.38
N PHE A 42 -1.90 -8.35 2.91
CA PHE A 42 -1.65 -8.51 1.47
C PHE A 42 -2.60 -9.49 0.78
N LYS A 43 -3.00 -10.58 1.46
CA LYS A 43 -3.92 -11.57 0.91
C LYS A 43 -5.30 -10.95 0.75
N GLU A 44 -5.79 -10.27 1.79
CA GLU A 44 -7.08 -9.58 1.79
C GLU A 44 -7.11 -8.48 0.72
N CYS A 45 -6.04 -7.69 0.58
CA CYS A 45 -5.92 -6.72 -0.50
C CYS A 45 -5.88 -7.36 -1.90
N GLY A 46 -5.30 -8.57 -2.03
CA GLY A 46 -5.34 -9.34 -3.27
C GLY A 46 -6.76 -9.76 -3.62
N GLU A 47 -7.48 -10.32 -2.65
CA GLU A 47 -8.88 -10.75 -2.79
C GLU A 47 -9.81 -9.58 -3.11
N LEU A 48 -9.64 -8.43 -2.45
CA LEU A 48 -10.39 -7.21 -2.74
C LEU A 48 -10.18 -6.75 -4.19
N LYS A 49 -8.92 -6.73 -4.65
CA LYS A 49 -8.58 -6.35 -6.02
C LYS A 49 -9.21 -7.30 -7.04
N ASP A 50 -9.17 -8.60 -6.78
CA ASP A 50 -9.77 -9.60 -7.66
C ASP A 50 -11.31 -9.48 -7.65
N GLY A 51 -11.91 -9.16 -6.51
CA GLY A 51 -13.33 -8.83 -6.38
C GLY A 51 -13.75 -7.61 -7.21
N ILE A 52 -12.98 -6.52 -7.17
CA ILE A 52 -13.20 -5.34 -8.04
C ILE A 52 -13.14 -5.77 -9.51
N GLY A 53 -12.15 -6.57 -9.90
CA GLY A 53 -12.03 -7.11 -11.25
C GLY A 53 -13.26 -7.94 -11.67
N GLY A 54 -13.80 -8.75 -10.75
CA GLY A 54 -15.03 -9.51 -10.96
C GLY A 54 -16.25 -8.63 -11.20
N LEU A 55 -16.42 -7.56 -10.41
CA LEU A 55 -17.51 -6.59 -10.60
C LEU A 55 -17.40 -5.88 -11.95
N LEU A 56 -16.19 -5.46 -12.35
CA LEU A 56 -15.98 -4.83 -13.66
C LEU A 56 -16.28 -5.79 -14.82
N ALA A 57 -15.91 -7.08 -14.68
CA ALA A 57 -16.23 -8.09 -15.69
C ALA A 57 -17.74 -8.36 -15.78
N LEU A 58 -18.44 -8.37 -14.64
CA LEU A 58 -19.90 -8.47 -14.60
C LEU A 58 -20.54 -7.25 -15.29
N ASN A 59 -20.04 -6.05 -15.00
CA ASN A 59 -20.50 -4.81 -15.59
C ASN A 59 -20.43 -4.83 -17.13
N GLU A 60 -19.31 -5.32 -17.68
CA GLU A 60 -19.11 -5.51 -19.12
C GLU A 60 -20.07 -6.56 -19.71
N GLY A 61 -20.39 -7.61 -18.94
CA GLY A 61 -21.41 -8.60 -19.32
C GLY A 61 -22.79 -7.96 -19.48
N ILE A 62 -23.21 -7.17 -18.48
CA ILE A 62 -24.50 -6.47 -18.49
C ILE A 62 -24.55 -5.45 -19.63
N TRP A 63 -23.45 -4.74 -19.89
CA TRP A 63 -23.39 -3.76 -20.99
C TRP A 63 -23.73 -4.39 -22.35
N LYS A 64 -23.25 -5.61 -22.62
CA LYS A 64 -23.60 -6.35 -23.85
C LYS A 64 -25.10 -6.68 -23.93
N GLU A 65 -25.74 -6.96 -22.80
CA GLU A 65 -27.19 -7.19 -22.76
C GLU A 65 -27.97 -5.90 -23.06
N ILE A 66 -27.49 -4.76 -22.57
CA ILE A 66 -28.04 -3.43 -22.88
C ILE A 66 -27.87 -3.11 -24.38
N GLU A 67 -26.71 -3.39 -24.96
CA GLU A 67 -26.48 -3.17 -26.41
C GLU A 67 -27.46 -3.97 -27.27
N MET A 68 -27.85 -5.17 -26.83
CA MET A 68 -28.85 -6.00 -27.52
C MET A 68 -30.30 -5.51 -27.29
N ASN A 69 -30.60 -4.93 -26.13
CA ASN A 69 -31.92 -4.37 -25.83
C ASN A 69 -31.82 -3.08 -25.00
N PRO A 70 -31.62 -1.92 -25.65
CA PRO A 70 -31.39 -0.66 -24.95
C PRO A 70 -32.61 -0.13 -24.16
N GLU A 71 -33.82 -0.63 -24.46
CA GLU A 71 -35.04 -0.24 -23.76
C GLU A 71 -35.23 -1.00 -22.43
N ASN A 72 -34.33 -1.94 -22.11
CA ASN A 72 -34.38 -2.67 -20.85
C ASN A 72 -33.86 -1.82 -19.68
N GLU A 73 -34.76 -1.05 -19.07
CA GLU A 73 -34.48 -0.19 -17.91
C GLU A 73 -33.88 -0.96 -16.72
N GLU A 74 -34.25 -2.22 -16.51
CA GLU A 74 -33.73 -3.04 -15.41
C GLU A 74 -32.22 -3.28 -15.57
N LYS A 75 -31.75 -3.51 -16.79
CA LYS A 75 -30.33 -3.72 -17.08
C LYS A 75 -29.51 -2.44 -16.93
N TRP A 76 -30.08 -1.29 -17.29
CA TRP A 76 -29.46 0.01 -17.01
C TRP A 76 -29.30 0.27 -15.51
N LEU A 77 -30.29 -0.11 -14.70
CA LEU A 77 -30.17 -0.02 -13.25
C LEU A 77 -29.12 -1.01 -12.71
N GLU A 78 -29.12 -2.25 -13.20
CA GLU A 78 -28.17 -3.28 -12.78
C GLU A 78 -26.72 -2.85 -13.07
N VAL A 79 -26.42 -2.35 -14.28
CA VAL A 79 -25.08 -1.90 -14.64
C VAL A 79 -24.64 -0.69 -13.82
N ALA A 80 -25.55 0.24 -13.52
CA ALA A 80 -25.24 1.39 -12.67
C ALA A 80 -24.88 0.96 -11.23
N LEU A 81 -25.63 0.01 -10.66
CA LEU A 81 -25.39 -0.50 -9.31
C LEU A 81 -24.07 -1.28 -9.22
N VAL A 82 -23.77 -2.13 -10.21
CA VAL A 82 -22.52 -2.90 -10.23
C VAL A 82 -21.32 -1.97 -10.40
N ALA A 83 -21.42 -0.97 -11.27
CA ALA A 83 -20.37 0.04 -11.44
C ALA A 83 -20.12 0.84 -10.15
N ASP A 84 -21.17 1.29 -9.46
CA ASP A 84 -21.04 2.01 -8.19
C ASP A 84 -20.39 1.14 -7.11
N LEU A 85 -20.78 -0.13 -7.02
CA LEU A 85 -20.17 -1.08 -6.10
C LEU A 85 -18.66 -1.25 -6.39
N ALA A 86 -18.30 -1.42 -7.66
CA ALA A 86 -16.89 -1.52 -8.07
C ALA A 86 -16.10 -0.26 -7.72
N ALA A 87 -16.68 0.93 -7.90
CA ALA A 87 -16.06 2.21 -7.55
C ALA A 87 -15.84 2.32 -6.04
N ASN A 88 -16.87 2.03 -5.23
CA ASN A 88 -16.78 2.07 -3.77
C ASN A 88 -15.70 1.12 -3.23
N TYR A 89 -15.60 -0.11 -3.74
CA TYR A 89 -14.52 -1.03 -3.36
C TYR A 89 -13.15 -0.60 -3.88
N SER A 90 -13.10 0.09 -5.03
CA SER A 90 -11.84 0.67 -5.54
C SER A 90 -11.30 1.76 -4.62
N GLU A 91 -12.16 2.60 -4.02
CA GLU A 91 -11.75 3.59 -3.03
C GLU A 91 -11.22 2.92 -1.75
N ILE A 92 -11.89 1.85 -1.29
CA ILE A 92 -11.39 1.04 -0.16
C ILE A 92 -9.99 0.48 -0.49
N TYR A 93 -9.79 -0.02 -1.70
CA TYR A 93 -8.49 -0.51 -2.14
C TYR A 93 -7.43 0.61 -2.20
N ASP A 94 -7.78 1.79 -2.71
CA ASP A 94 -6.86 2.93 -2.81
C ASP A 94 -6.38 3.36 -1.42
N VAL A 95 -7.31 3.49 -0.47
CA VAL A 95 -7.03 3.94 0.90
C VAL A 95 -6.25 2.91 1.70
N PHE A 96 -6.60 1.62 1.62
CA PHE A 96 -6.06 0.61 2.55
C PHE A 96 -5.00 -0.31 1.95
N CYS A 97 -4.97 -0.47 0.62
CA CYS A 97 -4.16 -1.50 -0.03
C CYS A 97 -3.03 -0.95 -0.91
N LYS A 98 -3.28 0.11 -1.69
CA LYS A 98 -2.37 0.57 -2.76
C LYS A 98 -0.94 0.79 -2.29
N ASP A 99 -0.75 1.51 -1.19
CA ASP A 99 0.59 1.83 -0.67
C ASP A 99 1.32 0.59 -0.17
N MET A 100 0.63 -0.29 0.56
CA MET A 100 1.21 -1.56 1.01
C MET A 100 1.69 -2.39 -0.18
N ILE A 101 0.87 -2.52 -1.22
CA ILE A 101 1.21 -3.29 -2.43
C ILE A 101 2.43 -2.67 -3.12
N ALA A 102 2.44 -1.35 -3.33
CA ALA A 102 3.54 -0.63 -3.95
C ALA A 102 4.86 -0.83 -3.20
N GLN A 103 4.83 -0.71 -1.86
CA GLN A 103 6.00 -0.94 -1.02
C GLN A 103 6.49 -2.39 -1.10
N ARG A 104 5.58 -3.37 -1.07
CA ARG A 104 5.95 -4.79 -1.22
C ARG A 104 6.62 -5.07 -2.55
N MET A 105 6.10 -4.51 -3.65
CA MET A 105 6.72 -4.64 -4.96
C MET A 105 8.10 -3.99 -5.01
N LYS A 106 8.26 -2.81 -4.42
CA LYS A 106 9.57 -2.16 -4.28
C LYS A 106 10.58 -3.01 -3.50
N MET A 107 10.16 -3.63 -2.39
CA MET A 107 11.02 -4.54 -1.61
C MET A 107 11.43 -5.77 -2.42
N ARG A 108 10.51 -6.38 -3.18
CA ARG A 108 10.82 -7.51 -4.08
C ARG A 108 11.87 -7.13 -5.12
N ILE A 109 11.68 -6.02 -5.83
CA ILE A 109 12.63 -5.52 -6.84
C ILE A 109 14.02 -5.27 -6.23
N MET A 110 14.08 -4.70 -5.02
CA MET A 110 15.36 -4.48 -4.34
C MET A 110 16.03 -5.79 -3.93
N ALA A 111 15.28 -6.78 -3.45
CA ALA A 111 15.79 -8.09 -3.11
C ALA A 111 16.36 -8.80 -4.35
N ASP A 112 15.65 -8.76 -5.47
CA ASP A 112 16.10 -9.37 -6.74
C ASP A 112 17.36 -8.68 -7.26
N LYS A 113 17.43 -7.34 -7.22
CA LYS A 113 18.65 -6.58 -7.56
C LYS A 113 19.84 -6.95 -6.69
N LYS A 114 19.64 -7.19 -5.38
CA LYS A 114 20.71 -7.62 -4.49
C LYS A 114 21.22 -9.03 -4.83
N LYS A 115 20.30 -9.98 -5.10
CA LYS A 115 20.66 -11.34 -5.54
C LYS A 115 21.48 -11.33 -6.82
N HIS A 116 21.06 -10.58 -7.84
CA HIS A 116 21.80 -10.47 -9.10
C HIS A 116 23.20 -9.85 -8.93
N LYS A 117 23.36 -8.88 -8.03
CA LYS A 117 24.69 -8.30 -7.73
C LYS A 117 25.60 -9.26 -6.97
N HIS A 118 25.04 -10.13 -6.13
CA HIS A 118 25.81 -11.19 -5.46
C HIS A 118 26.29 -12.25 -6.46
N HIS A 119 25.40 -12.74 -7.31
CA HIS A 119 25.78 -13.72 -8.35
C HIS A 119 26.88 -13.20 -9.29
N LYS A 120 26.83 -11.92 -9.71
CA LYS A 120 27.89 -11.31 -10.54
C LYS A 120 29.23 -11.06 -9.83
N LYS A 121 29.30 -11.18 -8.50
CA LYS A 121 30.54 -11.05 -7.73
C LYS A 121 31.17 -12.40 -7.40
N GLU A 122 30.40 -13.47 -7.56
CA GLU A 122 30.82 -14.85 -7.30
C GLU A 122 31.26 -15.58 -8.58
N GLU A 123 31.00 -14.99 -9.76
CA GLU A 123 31.59 -15.30 -11.07
C GLU A 123 32.86 -14.46 -11.33
#